data_AF-A0A919J723-F1
#
_entry.id   AF-A0A919J723-F1
#
_cell.length_a   1.000
_cell.length_b   1.000
_cell.length_c   1.000
_cell.angle_alpha   90.00
_cell.angle_beta   90.00
_cell.angle_gamma   90.00
#
_symmetry.space_group_name_H-M   'P 1'
#
loop_
_entity.id
_entity.type
_entity.pdbx_description
1 polymer ?
#
loop_
_entity_poly.entity_id
_entity_poly.type
_entity_poly.pdbx_seq_one_letter_code
_entity_poly.pdbx_strand_id
1 'polypeptide(L)' 'MLFRVIRVHDWPTYEGWIWLDGYELNTAGDAVERRSIFVQVSGLRAVGKAPDPRARNARQPGMVSGTIPARSVRTNR' A
#
# COMPACT_ATOMS: atom_id res chain seq x y z
N MET A 1 -19.14 7.33 5.83
CA MET A 1 -18.21 7.15 4.68
C MET A 1 -16.81 6.98 5.23
N LEU A 2 -16.06 5.99 4.75
CA LEU A 2 -14.67 5.74 5.13
C LEU A 2 -13.78 5.93 3.90
N PHE A 3 -12.61 6.52 4.10
CA PHE A 3 -11.66 6.80 3.03
C PHE A 3 -10.27 6.31 3.42
N ARG A 4 -9.69 5.44 2.59
CA ARG A 4 -8.35 4.92 2.78
C ARG A 4 -7.37 5.70 1.92
N VAL A 5 -6.54 6.52 2.56
CA VAL A 5 -5.51 7.31 1.90
C VAL A 5 -4.40 6.41 1.36
N ILE A 6 -3.98 6.65 0.13
CA ILE A 6 -2.82 6.00 -0.52
C ILE A 6 -1.71 6.99 -0.87
N ARG A 7 -2.07 8.26 -1.08
CA ARG A 7 -1.14 9.34 -1.35
C ARG A 7 -1.68 10.65 -0.80
N VAL A 8 -0.78 11.43 -0.23
CA VAL A 8 -0.98 12.84 0.11
C VAL A 8 -0.22 13.65 -0.92
N HIS A 9 -0.84 14.69 -1.46
CA HIS A 9 -0.17 15.63 -2.36
C HIS A 9 0.21 16.90 -1.61
N ASP A 10 1.42 17.38 -1.86
CA ASP A 10 1.99 18.59 -1.24
C ASP A 10 1.62 19.85 -2.03
N TRP A 11 0.39 19.95 -2.53
CA TRP A 11 -0.12 21.12 -3.27
C TRP A 11 -1.01 21.97 -2.35
N PRO A 12 -0.44 22.83 -1.48
CA PRO A 12 -1.23 23.70 -0.63
C PRO A 12 -1.83 24.84 -1.47
N THR A 13 -3.14 24.80 -1.71
CA THR A 13 -3.87 25.97 -2.23
C THR A 13 -4.27 26.92 -1.10
N TYR A 14 -4.65 26.37 0.04
CA TYR A 14 -5.05 27.11 1.24
C TYR A 14 -4.45 26.47 2.48
N GLU A 15 -4.16 27.27 3.50
CA GLU A 15 -3.57 26.79 4.76
C GLU A 15 -4.47 25.73 5.41
N GLY A 16 -3.89 24.60 5.79
CA GLY A 16 -4.61 23.49 6.42
C GLY A 16 -5.48 22.65 5.48
N TRP A 17 -5.50 22.95 4.17
CA TRP A 17 -6.14 22.12 3.15
C TRP A 17 -5.12 21.28 2.39
N ILE A 18 -5.50 20.04 2.10
CA ILE A 18 -4.65 19.10 1.40
C ILE A 18 -5.43 18.30 0.37
N TRP A 19 -4.73 17.86 -0.67
CA TRP A 19 -5.23 16.90 -1.63
C TRP A 19 -4.87 15.48 -1.19
N LEU A 20 -5.88 14.61 -1.13
CA LEU A 20 -5.74 13.20 -0.80
C LEU A 20 -6.21 12.33 -1.96
N ASP A 21 -5.38 11.37 -2.35
CA ASP A 21 -5.82 10.25 -3.18
C ASP A 21 -6.04 9.03 -2.30
N GLY A 22 -7.09 8.28 -2.61
CA GLY A 22 -7.46 7.11 -1.84
C GLY A 22 -8.65 6.37 -2.39
N TYR A 23 -9.09 5.40 -1.61
CA TYR A 23 -10.26 4.59 -1.93
C TYR A 23 -11.40 4.88 -0.98
N GLU A 24 -12.61 5.05 -1.51
CA GLU A 24 -13.83 4.94 -0.72
C GLU A 24 -14.04 3.48 -0.31
N LEU A 25 -14.34 3.26 0.96
CA LEU A 25 -14.62 1.94 1.49
C LEU A 25 -16.13 1.73 1.68
N ASN A 26 -16.62 0.56 1.29
CA ASN A 26 -17.97 0.11 1.65
C ASN A 26 -18.07 -0.25 3.14
N THR A 27 -19.26 -0.67 3.57
CA THR A 27 -19.51 -1.13 4.94
C THR A 27 -18.72 -2.39 5.34
N ALA A 28 -18.29 -3.20 4.36
CA ALA A 28 -17.43 -4.37 4.57
C ALA A 28 -15.93 -4.01 4.66
N GLY A 29 -15.55 -2.77 4.31
CA GLY A 29 -14.16 -2.29 4.30
C GLY A 29 -13.43 -2.50 2.97
N ASP A 30 -14.12 -2.93 1.91
CA ASP A 30 -13.53 -3.10 0.59
C ASP A 30 -13.45 -1.77 -0.16
N ALA A 31 -12.37 -1.60 -0.94
CA ALA A 31 -12.17 -0.46 -1.81
C ALA A 31 -13.12 -0.54 -3.00
N VAL A 32 -14.10 0.38 -3.07
CA VAL A 32 -15.09 0.42 -4.15
C VAL A 32 -14.63 1.32 -5.27
N GLU A 33 -14.17 2.52 -4.94
CA GLU A 33 -13.83 3.54 -5.93
C GLU A 33 -12.58 4.30 -5.51
N ARG A 34 -11.76 4.70 -6.48
CA ARG A 34 -10.62 5.58 -6.27
C ARG A 34 -11.04 7.03 -6.49
N ARG A 35 -10.77 7.89 -5.51
CA ARG A 35 -11.08 9.32 -5.57
C ARG A 35 -9.92 10.19 -5.13
N SER A 36 -9.90 11.40 -5.69
CA SER A 36 -9.06 12.51 -5.27
C SER A 36 -9.96 13.54 -4.60
N ILE A 37 -9.66 13.90 -3.35
CA ILE A 37 -10.47 14.82 -2.55
C ILE A 37 -9.62 15.95 -1.99
N PHE A 38 -10.19 17.15 -1.93
CA PHE A 38 -9.59 18.32 -1.30
C PHE A 38 -10.28 18.57 0.04
N VAL A 39 -9.54 18.41 1.14
CA VAL A 39 -10.10 18.39 2.49
C VAL A 39 -9.27 19.20 3.46
N GLN A 40 -9.93 19.71 4.50
CA GLN A 40 -9.27 20.38 5.61
C GLN A 40 -8.80 19.36 6.65
N VAL A 41 -7.50 19.41 7.00
CA VAL A 41 -6.86 18.43 7.89
C VAL A 41 -7.52 18.39 9.27
N SER A 42 -7.94 19.53 9.81
CA SER A 42 -8.59 19.63 11.12
C SER A 42 -9.94 18.90 11.20
N GLY A 43 -10.60 18.66 10.06
CA GLY A 43 -11.86 17.92 9.98
C GLY A 43 -11.70 16.41 9.90
N LEU A 44 -10.48 15.90 9.70
CA LEU A 44 -10.23 14.47 9.52
C LEU A 44 -10.12 13.75 10.87
N ARG A 45 -10.75 12.57 10.94
CA ARG A 45 -10.61 11.65 12.08
C ARG A 45 -10.01 10.34 11.61
N ALA A 46 -8.92 9.92 12.25
CA ALA A 46 -8.32 8.61 11.98
C ALA A 46 -9.24 7.50 12.52
N VAL A 47 -9.60 6.56 11.66
CA VAL A 47 -10.45 5.42 12.03
C VAL A 47 -9.59 4.17 12.07
N GLY A 48 -9.35 3.65 13.29
CA GLY A 48 -8.60 2.42 13.53
C GLY A 48 -7.09 2.51 13.29
N LYS A 49 -6.39 1.38 13.44
CA LYS A 49 -4.96 1.26 13.14
C LYS A 49 -4.82 1.02 11.63
N ALA A 50 -4.22 1.96 10.91
CA ALA A 50 -3.90 1.78 9.50
C ALA A 50 -3.08 0.48 9.34
N PRO A 51 -3.44 -0.42 8.40
CA PRO A 51 -2.66 -1.63 8.16
C PRO A 51 -1.22 -1.23 7.83
N ASP A 52 -0.26 -1.79 8.54
CA ASP A 52 1.15 -1.47 8.32
C ASP A 52 1.52 -1.80 6.86
N PRO A 53 1.87 -0.81 6.03
CA PRO A 53 2.21 -1.04 4.64
C PRO A 53 3.42 -1.99 4.50
N ARG A 54 4.31 -2.05 5.49
CA ARG A 54 5.47 -2.94 5.52
C ARG A 54 5.09 -4.40 5.77
N ALA A 55 4.04 -4.65 6.55
CA ALA A 55 3.58 -6.01 6.83
C ALA A 55 3.04 -6.73 5.57
N ARG A 56 2.52 -5.98 4.58
CA ARG A 56 2.11 -6.56 3.29
C ARG A 56 3.30 -6.90 2.40
N ASN A 57 4.32 -6.05 2.35
CA ASN A 57 5.52 -6.29 1.54
C ASN A 57 6.41 -7.42 2.10
N ALA A 58 6.39 -7.64 3.42
CA ALA A 58 7.14 -8.75 4.04
C ALA A 58 6.62 -10.14 3.66
N ARG A 59 5.38 -10.25 3.12
CA ARG A 59 4.76 -11.52 2.71
C ARG A 59 5.08 -11.94 1.26
N GLN A 60 6.00 -11.26 0.57
CA GLN A 60 6.56 -11.77 -0.68
C GLN A 60 7.95 -12.39 -0.41
N PRO A 61 8.03 -13.63 0.09
CA PRO A 61 9.26 -14.39 -0.06
C PRO A 61 9.46 -14.63 -1.56
N GLY A 62 10.57 -14.13 -2.08
CA GLY A 62 10.95 -14.29 -3.48
C GLY A 62 10.96 -15.77 -3.86
N MET A 63 9.96 -16.19 -4.63
CA MET A 63 9.94 -17.48 -5.30
C MET A 63 10.86 -17.39 -6.53
N VAL A 64 12.17 -17.33 -6.29
CA VAL A 64 13.22 -17.61 -7.26
C VAL A 64 14.23 -18.57 -6.63
N SER A 65 13.76 -19.73 -6.19
CA SER A 65 14.64 -20.90 -6.09
C SER A 65 14.94 -21.37 -7.51
N GLY A 66 15.90 -20.72 -8.15
CA GLY A 66 16.62 -21.30 -9.27
C GLY A 66 17.39 -22.52 -8.75
N THR A 67 16.76 -23.69 -8.80
CA THR A 67 17.44 -24.97 -8.65
C THR A 67 18.44 -25.09 -9.80
N ILE A 68 19.71 -24.84 -9.53
CA ILE A 68 20.80 -25.38 -10.35
C ILE A 68 21.02 -26.81 -9.83
N PRO A 69 20.62 -27.87 -10.54
CA PRO A 69 21.00 -29.22 -10.12
C PRO A 69 22.49 -29.40 -10.38
N ALA A 70 23.24 -29.55 -9.28
CA ALA A 70 24.58 -30.10 -9.31
C ALA A 70 24.52 -31.58 -9.70
N ARG A 71 25.13 -31.95 -10.84
CA ARG A 71 25.37 -33.34 -11.26
C ARG A 71 26.45 -33.30 -12.35
N SER A 72 27.57 -34.02 -12.34
CA SER A 72 28.11 -35.06 -11.47
C SER A 72 29.63 -35.08 -11.66
N VAL A 73 30.34 -35.46 -10.60
CA VAL A 73 31.71 -36.01 -10.67
C VAL A 73 31.78 -37.13 -11.72
N ARG A 74 32.77 -37.07 -12.61
CA ARG A 74 33.36 -38.25 -13.22
C ARG A 74 34.85 -38.03 -13.49
N THR A 75 35.65 -38.64 -12.61
CA THR A 75 36.99 -39.16 -12.84
C THR A 75 37.18 -39.73 -14.25
N ASN A 76 38.23 -39.35 -14.97
CA ASN A 76 39.17 -40.34 -15.52
C ASN A 76 40.51 -39.72 -15.94
N ARG A 77 41.57 -40.40 -15.50
CA ARG A 77 42.96 -40.46 -15.97
C ARG A 77 43.47 -39.47 -17.01
#